data_AF-A0A2G9H0R9-F1
#
_entry.id   AF-A0A2G9H0R9-F1
#
_cell.length_a   1.000
_cell.length_b   1.000
_cell.length_c   1.000
_cell.angle_alpha   90.00
_cell.angle_beta   90.00
_cell.angle_gamma   90.00
#
_symmetry.space_group_name_H-M   'P 1'
#
loop_
_entity.id
_entity.type
_entity.pdbx_description
1 polymer ?
#
loop_
_entity_poly.entity_id
_entity_poly.type
_entity_poly.pdbx_seq_one_letter_code
_entity_poly.pdbx_strand_id
1 'polypeptide(L)'
;MATDDYDYEWEKEVEEFEKSKACVKGLVDFGIKKVPRFFINISEKLPNRDYTKDGLRVEIPIVDFKGIDRGGGRRIEIIDEIRRASKTWGFFQMINHGVPMSALDAILESTQRFHEQPKEAKMELYYSNSRHNMRFYIINGHLKKTDVAGWGDAFLCTFMDDVVDPEVIPPICRDEIIEYMKHMINMRNFLSKLLSKALGISLDFLEQMQYMKSECLLCLYYPAYPNKI
;
A
#
# COMPACT_ATOMS: atom_id res chain seq x y z
N MET A 1 -14.46 -13.31 34.09
CA MET A 1 -15.33 -14.38 33.56
C MET A 1 -15.77 -14.14 32.12
N ALA A 2 -16.52 -13.09 31.76
CA ALA A 2 -16.91 -12.87 30.35
C ALA A 2 -15.77 -12.36 29.43
N THR A 3 -14.78 -11.66 30.00
CA THR A 3 -13.57 -11.19 29.30
C THR A 3 -12.60 -12.33 29.00
N ASP A 4 -12.50 -13.31 29.90
CA ASP A 4 -11.55 -14.42 29.78
C ASP A 4 -11.99 -15.41 28.69
N ASP A 5 -13.30 -15.61 28.54
CA ASP A 5 -13.91 -16.42 27.48
C ASP A 5 -13.82 -15.75 26.10
N TYR A 6 -14.03 -14.42 26.04
CA TYR A 6 -13.84 -13.63 24.82
C TYR A 6 -12.39 -13.72 24.32
N ASP A 7 -11.43 -13.54 25.24
CA ASP A 7 -10.00 -13.54 24.91
C ASP A 7 -9.54 -14.92 24.44
N TYR A 8 -10.02 -15.99 25.08
CA TYR A 8 -9.74 -17.37 24.68
C TYR A 8 -10.25 -17.68 23.26
N GLU A 9 -11.50 -17.32 22.96
CA GLU A 9 -12.07 -17.52 21.61
C GLU A 9 -11.39 -16.64 20.55
N TRP A 10 -10.98 -15.42 20.92
CA TRP A 10 -10.18 -14.56 20.02
C TRP A 10 -8.84 -15.20 19.68
N GLU A 11 -8.11 -15.70 20.68
CA GLU A 11 -6.79 -16.33 20.48
C GLU A 11 -6.91 -17.59 19.61
N LYS A 12 -7.96 -18.39 19.83
CA LYS A 12 -8.26 -19.56 19.03
C LYS A 12 -8.59 -19.22 17.58
N GLU A 13 -9.45 -18.23 17.33
CA GLU A 13 -9.79 -17.78 15.97
C GLU A 13 -8.54 -17.26 15.22
N VAL A 14 -7.64 -16.54 15.89
CA VAL A 14 -6.37 -16.08 15.30
C VAL A 14 -5.46 -17.26 14.98
N GLU A 15 -5.32 -18.22 15.89
CA GLU A 15 -4.47 -19.41 15.68
C GLU A 15 -4.96 -20.26 14.50
N GLU A 16 -6.28 -20.50 14.41
CA GLU A 16 -6.90 -21.21 13.29
C GLU A 16 -6.69 -20.46 11.96
N PHE A 17 -6.84 -19.13 11.99
CA PHE A 17 -6.59 -18.28 10.83
C PHE A 17 -5.14 -18.34 10.35
N GLU A 18 -4.16 -18.15 11.24
CA GLU A 18 -2.74 -18.18 10.89
C GLU A 18 -2.32 -19.57 10.39
N LYS A 19 -2.84 -20.65 10.99
CA LYS A 19 -2.61 -22.04 10.54
C LYS A 19 -3.16 -22.29 9.13
N SER A 20 -4.28 -21.66 8.78
CA SER A 20 -4.91 -21.86 7.46
C SER A 20 -4.04 -21.36 6.31
N LYS A 21 -3.21 -20.32 6.57
CA LYS A 21 -2.45 -19.56 5.57
C LYS A 21 -3.29 -19.07 4.39
N ALA A 22 -4.59 -18.92 4.59
CA ALA A 22 -5.56 -18.62 3.53
C ALA A 22 -5.68 -17.11 3.26
N CYS A 23 -5.25 -16.28 4.22
CA CYS A 23 -5.47 -14.83 4.25
C CYS A 23 -6.98 -14.47 4.11
N VAL A 24 -7.31 -13.20 3.93
CA VAL A 24 -8.70 -12.72 3.86
C VAL A 24 -9.39 -13.22 2.59
N LYS A 25 -8.70 -13.23 1.44
CA LYS A 25 -9.27 -13.76 0.19
C LYS A 25 -9.67 -15.22 0.33
N GLY A 26 -8.83 -16.03 0.97
CA GLY A 26 -9.16 -17.44 1.21
C GLY A 26 -10.40 -17.61 2.09
N LEU A 27 -10.59 -16.77 3.13
CA LEU A 27 -11.83 -16.78 3.91
C LEU A 27 -13.07 -16.52 3.04
N VAL A 28 -13.00 -15.53 2.15
CA VAL A 28 -14.09 -15.24 1.20
C VAL A 28 -14.33 -16.40 0.26
N ASP A 29 -13.28 -17.02 -0.27
CA ASP A 29 -13.38 -18.17 -1.18
C ASP A 29 -13.99 -19.41 -0.48
N PHE A 30 -13.76 -19.57 0.83
CA PHE A 30 -14.43 -20.59 1.65
C PHE A 30 -15.90 -20.25 1.98
N GLY A 31 -16.39 -19.08 1.59
CA GLY A 31 -17.78 -18.68 1.78
C GLY A 31 -18.14 -18.47 3.24
N ILE A 32 -17.23 -17.89 4.05
CA ILE A 32 -17.50 -17.64 5.47
C ILE A 32 -18.77 -16.80 5.65
N LYS A 33 -19.60 -17.22 6.62
CA LYS A 33 -20.86 -16.52 6.95
C LYS A 33 -20.70 -15.52 8.10
N LYS A 34 -19.66 -15.71 8.92
CA LYS A 34 -19.35 -14.89 10.08
C LYS A 34 -17.90 -14.46 9.98
N VAL A 35 -17.67 -13.16 10.05
CA VAL A 35 -16.33 -12.57 10.09
C VAL A 35 -15.69 -12.89 11.44
N PRO A 36 -14.44 -13.40 11.48
CA PRO A 36 -13.72 -13.61 12.73
C PRO A 36 -13.60 -12.33 13.56
N ARG A 37 -13.62 -12.48 14.88
CA ARG A 37 -13.79 -11.40 15.84
C ARG A 37 -12.59 -10.45 15.86
N PHE A 38 -11.41 -10.95 15.51
CA PHE A 38 -10.20 -10.15 15.38
C PHE A 38 -10.21 -9.20 14.17
N PHE A 39 -11.16 -9.31 13.21
CA PHE A 39 -11.38 -8.29 12.16
C PHE A 39 -12.44 -7.24 12.56
N ILE A 40 -13.05 -7.36 13.74
CA ILE A 40 -14.16 -6.50 14.17
C ILE A 40 -13.64 -5.55 15.23
N ASN A 41 -13.62 -4.24 14.92
CA ASN A 41 -13.36 -3.22 15.92
C ASN A 41 -14.60 -3.01 16.81
N ILE A 42 -14.58 -3.60 18.01
CA ILE A 42 -15.67 -3.46 19.00
C ILE A 42 -15.51 -2.18 19.83
N SER A 43 -14.30 -1.64 19.94
CA SER A 43 -14.00 -0.42 20.71
C SER A 43 -14.48 0.85 20.02
N GLU A 44 -14.59 0.83 18.70
CA GLU A 44 -15.09 1.96 17.92
C GLU A 44 -16.61 1.94 17.83
N LYS A 45 -17.26 2.45 18.89
CA LYS A 45 -18.41 3.34 18.68
C LYS A 45 -17.91 4.61 18.02
N LEU A 46 -17.41 4.51 16.78
CA LEU A 46 -17.24 5.71 15.96
C LEU A 46 -18.63 6.35 15.95
N PRO A 47 -18.80 7.59 16.43
CA PRO A 47 -20.01 8.29 16.13
C PRO A 47 -20.16 8.20 14.61
N ASN A 48 -21.32 7.78 14.14
CA ASN A 48 -21.68 7.82 12.72
C ASN A 48 -21.76 9.30 12.33
N ARG A 49 -20.59 9.96 12.31
CA ARG A 49 -20.40 11.31 11.82
C ARG A 49 -20.49 11.12 10.33
N ASP A 50 -21.69 11.33 9.86
CA ASP A 50 -21.93 11.55 8.46
C ASP A 50 -21.18 12.83 8.09
N TYR A 51 -19.88 12.70 7.75
CA TYR A 51 -19.01 13.81 7.39
C TYR A 51 -19.54 14.59 6.17
N THR A 52 -20.56 14.03 5.49
CA THR A 52 -21.28 14.68 4.40
C THR A 52 -22.29 15.74 4.88
N LYS A 53 -22.71 15.73 6.16
CA LYS A 53 -23.73 16.64 6.69
C LYS A 53 -23.25 18.07 6.97
N ASP A 54 -21.95 18.28 7.16
CA ASP A 54 -21.40 19.60 7.52
C ASP A 54 -21.01 20.46 6.31
N GLY A 55 -21.22 20.00 5.07
CA GLY A 55 -20.96 20.79 3.85
C GLY A 55 -19.50 21.17 3.61
N LEU A 56 -18.58 20.74 4.47
CA LEU A 56 -17.14 20.97 4.34
C LEU A 56 -16.59 20.08 3.23
N ARG A 57 -16.44 20.66 2.03
CA ARG A 57 -15.68 20.04 0.94
C ARG A 57 -14.19 20.21 1.21
N VAL A 58 -13.61 19.16 1.78
CA VAL A 58 -12.16 19.04 1.95
C VAL A 58 -11.60 18.54 0.61
N GLU A 59 -10.98 19.42 -0.17
CA GLU A 59 -10.34 19.06 -1.44
C GLU A 59 -8.84 18.86 -1.24
N ILE A 60 -8.37 17.65 -1.53
CA ILE A 60 -6.95 17.31 -1.49
C ILE A 60 -6.22 18.10 -2.59
N PRO A 61 -5.08 18.76 -2.31
CA PRO A 61 -4.33 19.50 -3.33
C PRO A 61 -3.96 18.62 -4.52
N ILE A 62 -4.13 19.15 -5.73
CA ILE A 62 -3.67 18.54 -6.97
C ILE A 62 -2.54 19.40 -7.53
N VAL A 63 -1.42 18.78 -7.87
CA VAL A 63 -0.27 19.40 -8.52
C VAL A 63 -0.18 18.89 -9.95
N ASP A 64 -0.25 19.80 -10.93
CA ASP A 64 -0.20 19.45 -12.35
C ASP A 64 1.24 19.51 -12.87
N PHE A 65 1.82 18.35 -13.23
CA PHE A 65 3.19 18.26 -13.73
C PHE A 65 3.33 18.60 -15.21
N LYS A 66 2.23 18.98 -15.89
CA LYS A 66 2.27 19.36 -17.30
C LYS A 66 3.25 20.52 -17.54
N GLY A 67 4.17 20.28 -18.47
CA GLY A 67 5.17 21.27 -18.89
C GLY A 67 6.35 21.42 -17.94
N ILE A 68 6.52 20.55 -16.93
CA ILE A 68 7.63 20.63 -15.98
C ILE A 68 9.02 20.48 -16.63
N ASP A 69 9.09 19.79 -17.77
CA ASP A 69 10.31 19.59 -18.55
C ASP A 69 10.69 20.81 -19.39
N ARG A 70 9.76 21.75 -19.60
CA ARG A 70 10.01 22.98 -20.37
C ARG A 70 10.87 23.99 -19.61
N GLY A 71 11.11 23.76 -18.31
CA GLY A 71 11.89 24.64 -17.45
C GLY A 71 11.26 26.01 -17.22
N GLY A 72 12.06 26.95 -16.70
CA GLY A 72 11.65 28.34 -16.49
C GLY A 72 10.52 28.50 -15.46
N GLY A 73 9.58 29.41 -15.74
CA GLY A 73 8.52 29.82 -14.82
C GLY A 73 7.61 28.66 -14.38
N ARG A 74 7.25 27.74 -15.28
CA ARG A 74 6.35 26.63 -14.94
C ARG A 74 6.94 25.71 -13.89
N ARG A 75 8.25 25.42 -13.96
CA ARG A 75 8.91 24.59 -12.95
C ARG A 75 8.90 25.28 -11.57
N ILE A 76 9.04 26.61 -11.53
CA ILE A 76 8.99 27.38 -10.28
C ILE A 76 7.59 27.31 -9.67
N GLU A 77 6.54 27.49 -10.48
CA GLU A 77 5.15 27.35 -10.03
C GLU A 77 4.86 25.97 -9.42
N ILE A 78 5.30 24.90 -10.08
CA ILE A 78 5.11 23.53 -9.58
C ILE A 78 5.85 23.33 -8.25
N ILE A 79 7.09 23.82 -8.12
CA ILE A 79 7.84 23.76 -6.86
C ILE A 79 7.10 24.51 -5.74
N ASP A 80 6.50 25.66 -6.05
CA ASP A 80 5.71 26.44 -5.10
C ASP A 80 4.39 25.76 -4.72
N GLU A 81 3.73 25.10 -5.66
CA GLU A 81 2.56 24.23 -5.42
C GLU A 81 2.91 23.07 -4.48
N ILE A 82 4.00 22.33 -4.76
CA ILE A 82 4.51 21.25 -3.90
C ILE A 82 4.80 21.78 -2.50
N ARG A 83 5.53 22.89 -2.37
CA ARG A 83 5.87 23.50 -1.07
C ARG A 83 4.61 23.78 -0.25
N ARG A 84 3.60 24.41 -0.86
CA ARG A 84 2.34 24.76 -0.17
C ARG A 84 1.56 23.52 0.23
N ALA A 85 1.44 22.54 -0.66
CA ALA A 85 0.70 21.32 -0.39
C ALA A 85 1.37 20.49 0.72
N SER A 86 2.68 20.25 0.63
CA SER A 86 3.44 19.53 1.66
C SER A 86 3.39 20.23 3.03
N LYS A 87 3.47 21.56 3.07
CA LYS A 87 3.41 22.32 4.34
C LYS A 87 2.03 22.32 5.00
N THR A 88 0.97 22.33 4.20
CA THR A 88 -0.41 22.52 4.70
C THR A 88 -1.12 21.19 4.95
N TRP A 89 -0.90 20.21 4.07
CA TRP A 89 -1.60 18.92 4.07
C TRP A 89 -0.70 17.75 4.41
N GLY A 90 0.61 17.85 4.15
CA GLY A 90 1.53 16.72 4.25
C GLY A 90 1.44 15.72 3.08
N PHE A 91 0.45 15.86 2.19
CA PHE A 91 0.27 15.04 0.99
C PHE A 91 -0.45 15.82 -0.13
N PHE A 92 -0.38 15.30 -1.36
CA PHE A 92 -1.05 15.85 -2.54
C PHE A 92 -1.22 14.78 -3.62
N GLN A 93 -2.10 15.04 -4.58
CA GLN A 93 -2.26 14.24 -5.79
C GLN A 93 -1.40 14.85 -6.92
N MET A 94 -0.84 14.00 -7.77
CA MET A 94 -0.10 14.42 -8.97
C MET A 94 -0.89 14.02 -10.21
N ILE A 95 -0.96 14.93 -11.18
CA ILE A 95 -1.48 14.63 -12.52
C ILE A 95 -0.43 15.01 -13.56
N ASN A 96 -0.51 14.40 -14.76
CA ASN A 96 0.46 14.61 -15.84
C ASN A 96 1.92 14.33 -15.40
N HIS A 97 2.11 13.38 -14.48
CA HIS A 97 3.40 13.00 -13.89
C HIS A 97 4.30 12.16 -14.81
N GLY A 98 3.83 11.82 -16.01
CA GLY A 98 4.64 11.15 -17.05
C GLY A 98 4.73 9.62 -16.95
N VAL A 99 4.05 8.99 -16.00
CA VAL A 99 3.97 7.52 -15.95
C VAL A 99 2.91 7.06 -16.95
N PRO A 100 3.22 6.10 -17.84
CA PRO A 100 2.25 5.61 -18.80
C PRO A 100 1.03 4.99 -18.10
N MET A 101 -0.18 5.31 -18.57
CA MET A 101 -1.41 4.69 -18.07
C MET A 101 -1.37 3.16 -18.19
N SER A 102 -0.80 2.63 -19.28
CA SER A 102 -0.62 1.19 -19.47
C SER A 102 0.21 0.53 -18.37
N ALA A 103 1.20 1.21 -17.80
CA ALA A 103 1.98 0.69 -16.68
C ALA A 103 1.18 0.68 -15.37
N LEU A 104 0.30 1.67 -15.17
CA LEU A 104 -0.61 1.73 -14.02
C LEU A 104 -1.67 0.62 -14.10
N ASP A 105 -2.29 0.44 -15.27
CA ASP A 105 -3.31 -0.59 -15.48
C ASP A 105 -2.68 -1.98 -15.33
N ALA A 106 -1.50 -2.20 -15.93
CA ALA A 106 -0.80 -3.48 -15.86
C ALA A 106 -0.42 -3.89 -14.42
N ILE A 107 0.02 -2.96 -13.56
CA ILE A 107 0.36 -3.30 -12.17
C ILE A 107 -0.88 -3.61 -11.33
N LEU A 108 -2.02 -2.95 -11.60
CA LEU A 108 -3.29 -3.24 -10.95
C LEU A 108 -3.82 -4.61 -11.35
N GLU A 109 -3.83 -4.90 -12.65
CA GLU A 109 -4.24 -6.20 -13.18
C GLU A 109 -3.31 -7.32 -12.69
N SER A 110 -1.99 -7.14 -12.70
CA SER A 110 -1.06 -8.15 -12.22
C SER A 110 -1.19 -8.41 -10.72
N THR A 111 -1.47 -7.36 -9.93
CA THR A 111 -1.81 -7.49 -8.52
C THR A 111 -3.06 -8.34 -8.35
N GLN A 112 -4.14 -8.04 -9.07
CA GLN A 112 -5.36 -8.83 -9.03
C GLN A 112 -5.09 -10.29 -9.42
N ARG A 113 -4.41 -10.54 -10.55
CA ARG A 113 -4.07 -11.90 -11.02
C ARG A 113 -3.30 -12.69 -9.96
N PHE A 114 -2.31 -12.05 -9.31
CA PHE A 114 -1.55 -12.71 -8.25
C PHE A 114 -2.46 -13.15 -7.10
N HIS A 115 -3.31 -12.25 -6.59
CA HIS A 115 -4.19 -12.52 -5.45
C HIS A 115 -5.32 -13.51 -5.76
N GLU A 116 -5.74 -13.60 -7.02
CA GLU A 116 -6.76 -14.55 -7.50
C GLU A 116 -6.23 -15.96 -7.73
N GLN A 117 -4.92 -16.19 -7.64
CA GLN A 117 -4.36 -17.55 -7.70
C GLN A 117 -4.85 -18.42 -6.53
N PRO A 118 -4.87 -19.76 -6.73
CA PRO A 118 -5.07 -20.71 -5.64
C PRO A 118 -4.11 -20.47 -4.48
N LYS A 119 -4.55 -20.81 -3.26
CA LYS A 119 -3.75 -20.64 -2.04
C LYS A 119 -2.37 -21.27 -2.18
N GLU A 120 -2.31 -22.44 -2.82
CA GLU A 120 -1.12 -23.26 -3.01
C GLU A 120 -0.01 -22.52 -3.76
N ALA A 121 -0.36 -21.72 -4.76
CA ALA A 121 0.60 -20.92 -5.52
C ALA A 121 1.17 -19.75 -4.71
N LYS A 122 0.50 -19.34 -3.63
CA LYS A 122 0.88 -18.21 -2.76
C LYS A 122 1.53 -18.66 -1.45
N MET A 123 1.40 -19.94 -1.08
CA MET A 123 1.84 -20.45 0.22
C MET A 123 3.34 -20.30 0.47
N GLU A 124 4.17 -20.43 -0.57
CA GLU A 124 5.63 -20.28 -0.46
C GLU A 124 6.06 -18.84 -0.08
N LEU A 125 5.19 -17.86 -0.33
CA LEU A 125 5.42 -16.44 -0.01
C LEU A 125 4.85 -16.06 1.36
N TYR A 126 4.02 -16.92 1.96
CA TYR A 126 3.33 -16.66 3.22
C TYR A 126 4.34 -16.60 4.37
N TYR A 127 4.49 -15.40 4.97
CA TYR A 127 5.44 -15.16 6.07
C TYR A 127 6.84 -15.77 5.82
N SER A 128 7.40 -15.53 4.63
CA SER A 128 8.76 -16.00 4.30
C SER A 128 9.77 -15.48 5.33
N ASN A 129 10.12 -16.36 6.28
CA ASN A 129 11.20 -16.15 7.23
C ASN A 129 12.51 -16.19 6.43
N SER A 130 13.17 -15.04 6.36
CA SER A 130 14.63 -14.88 6.33
C SER A 130 15.40 -14.71 5.01
N ARG A 131 14.87 -14.83 3.77
CA ARG A 131 15.76 -14.70 2.58
C ARG A 131 15.24 -14.06 1.29
N HIS A 132 13.98 -13.66 1.20
CA HIS A 132 13.43 -13.12 -0.05
C HIS A 132 12.90 -11.70 0.14
N ASN A 133 13.20 -10.84 -0.82
CA ASN A 133 12.65 -9.48 -0.95
C ASN A 133 11.13 -9.49 -1.24
N MET A 134 10.43 -10.59 -1.04
CA MET A 134 9.01 -10.77 -1.30
C MET A 134 8.31 -11.41 -0.11
N ARG A 135 7.16 -10.87 0.29
CA ARG A 135 6.34 -11.39 1.40
C ARG A 135 4.85 -11.32 1.06
N PHE A 136 4.08 -12.32 1.44
CA PHE A 136 2.61 -12.33 1.37
C PHE A 136 2.01 -12.50 2.77
N TYR A 137 1.08 -11.63 3.15
CA TYR A 137 0.48 -11.59 4.49
C TYR A 137 -0.83 -10.79 4.48
N ILE A 138 -1.58 -10.81 5.58
CA ILE A 138 -2.75 -9.94 5.75
C ILE A 138 -2.37 -8.49 6.00
N ILE A 139 -3.24 -7.55 5.67
CA ILE A 139 -3.02 -6.14 6.06
C ILE A 139 -2.86 -6.03 7.58
N ASN A 140 -1.85 -5.27 8.01
CA ASN A 140 -1.36 -5.10 9.39
C ASN A 140 -0.48 -6.23 9.96
N GLY A 141 -0.21 -7.31 9.19
CA GLY A 141 0.81 -8.30 9.56
C GLY A 141 0.42 -9.18 10.75
N HIS A 142 1.39 -9.47 11.63
CA HIS A 142 1.17 -10.31 12.81
C HIS A 142 0.29 -9.61 13.84
N LEU A 143 -0.75 -10.31 14.28
CA LEU A 143 -1.68 -9.81 15.28
C LEU A 143 -1.14 -10.09 16.69
N LYS A 144 -1.13 -9.07 17.53
CA LYS A 144 -0.95 -9.19 18.98
C LYS A 144 -2.31 -9.19 19.65
N LYS A 145 -2.35 -9.70 20.88
CA LYS A 145 -3.57 -9.68 21.70
C LYS A 145 -4.13 -8.26 21.76
N THR A 146 -5.42 -8.11 21.49
CA THR A 146 -6.18 -6.84 21.36
C THR A 146 -6.08 -6.09 20.02
N ASP A 147 -5.28 -6.56 19.07
CA ASP A 147 -5.22 -5.95 17.74
C ASP A 147 -6.51 -6.20 16.96
N VAL A 148 -6.85 -5.24 16.09
CA VAL A 148 -7.88 -5.39 15.06
C VAL A 148 -7.19 -5.54 13.71
N ALA A 149 -7.36 -6.69 13.07
CA ALA A 149 -6.81 -6.99 11.77
C ALA A 149 -7.49 -6.17 10.66
N GLY A 150 -6.71 -5.81 9.64
CA GLY A 150 -7.25 -5.17 8.44
C GLY A 150 -7.94 -6.19 7.54
N TRP A 151 -9.13 -5.87 7.04
CA TRP A 151 -9.81 -6.71 6.05
C TRP A 151 -9.20 -6.57 4.66
N GLY A 152 -8.10 -7.27 4.42
CA GLY A 152 -7.49 -7.39 3.10
C GLY A 152 -6.15 -8.11 3.16
N ASP A 153 -5.64 -8.39 1.97
CA ASP A 153 -4.39 -9.11 1.75
C ASP A 153 -3.35 -8.18 1.15
N ALA A 154 -2.08 -8.48 1.41
CA ALA A 154 -0.96 -7.73 0.86
C ALA A 154 0.14 -8.66 0.40
N PHE A 155 0.75 -8.36 -0.74
CA PHE A 155 2.12 -8.78 -0.99
C PHE A 155 3.05 -7.57 -1.07
N LEU A 156 4.25 -7.74 -0.55
CA LEU A 156 5.28 -6.73 -0.42
C LEU A 156 6.50 -7.16 -1.22
N CYS A 157 6.91 -6.33 -2.17
CA CYS A 157 8.17 -6.48 -2.89
C CYS A 157 9.14 -5.37 -2.47
N THR A 158 10.29 -5.73 -1.91
CA THR A 158 11.34 -4.80 -1.47
C THR A 158 12.42 -4.67 -2.56
N PHE A 159 12.76 -3.43 -2.89
CA PHE A 159 13.86 -3.08 -3.77
C PHE A 159 14.96 -2.52 -2.89
N MET A 160 16.11 -3.18 -2.90
CA MET A 160 17.29 -2.77 -2.12
C MET A 160 18.24 -2.06 -3.07
N ASP A 161 18.46 -0.76 -2.84
CA ASP A 161 19.27 0.09 -3.71
C ASP A 161 18.78 0.06 -5.17
N ASP A 162 17.46 0.24 -5.37
CA ASP A 162 16.79 0.22 -6.68
C ASP A 162 16.84 -1.15 -7.40
N VAL A 163 17.35 -2.20 -6.73
CA VAL A 163 17.54 -3.53 -7.31
C VAL A 163 16.68 -4.58 -6.60
N VAL A 164 16.12 -5.48 -7.41
CA VAL A 164 15.47 -6.71 -6.98
C VAL A 164 15.97 -7.85 -7.86
N ASP A 165 16.16 -9.02 -7.28
CA ASP A 165 16.35 -10.24 -8.07
C ASP A 165 15.00 -10.62 -8.71
N PRO A 166 14.85 -10.59 -10.05
CA PRO A 166 13.59 -10.94 -10.70
C PRO A 166 13.06 -12.31 -10.32
N GLU A 167 13.94 -13.27 -9.98
CA GLU A 167 13.54 -14.62 -9.62
C GLU A 167 12.83 -14.72 -8.27
N VAL A 168 12.97 -13.69 -7.41
CA VAL A 168 12.19 -13.62 -6.17
C VAL A 168 10.76 -13.11 -6.39
N ILE A 169 10.47 -12.59 -7.59
CA ILE A 169 9.13 -12.11 -7.96
C ILE A 169 8.38 -13.24 -8.71
N PRO A 170 7.14 -13.55 -8.30
CA PRO A 170 6.32 -14.57 -8.95
C PRO A 170 6.17 -14.30 -10.46
N PRO A 171 6.37 -15.31 -11.32
CA PRO A 171 6.29 -15.13 -12.77
C PRO A 171 5.00 -14.48 -13.28
N ILE A 172 3.88 -14.66 -12.58
CA ILE A 172 2.56 -14.12 -12.96
C ILE A 172 2.44 -12.58 -12.92
N CYS A 173 3.33 -11.91 -12.17
CA CYS A 173 3.32 -10.46 -11.98
C CYS A 173 4.71 -9.81 -12.10
N ARG A 174 5.72 -10.59 -12.50
CA ARG A 174 7.13 -10.19 -12.49
C ARG A 174 7.41 -8.99 -13.37
N ASP A 175 7.02 -9.08 -14.63
CA ASP A 175 7.38 -8.08 -15.63
C ASP A 175 6.69 -6.74 -15.34
N GLU A 176 5.42 -6.77 -14.92
CA GLU A 176 4.67 -5.57 -14.56
C GLU A 176 5.21 -4.89 -13.31
N ILE A 177 5.61 -5.66 -12.28
CA ILE A 177 6.24 -5.10 -11.08
C ILE A 177 7.56 -4.42 -11.43
N ILE A 178 8.42 -5.09 -12.21
CA ILE A 178 9.72 -4.54 -12.61
C ILE A 178 9.53 -3.27 -13.43
N GLU A 179 8.61 -3.28 -14.40
CA GLU A 179 8.37 -2.11 -15.26
C GLU A 179 7.77 -0.94 -14.48
N TYR A 180 6.77 -1.19 -13.64
CA TYR A 180 6.17 -0.17 -12.80
C TYR A 180 7.21 0.45 -11.85
N MET A 181 8.07 -0.35 -11.24
CA MET A 181 9.06 0.14 -10.29
C MET A 181 10.15 0.98 -10.94
N LYS A 182 10.54 0.70 -12.20
CA LYS A 182 11.42 1.61 -12.97
C LYS A 182 10.81 3.01 -13.06
N HIS A 183 9.51 3.11 -13.34
CA HIS A 183 8.83 4.41 -13.38
C HIS A 183 8.79 5.09 -12.01
N MET A 184 8.53 4.34 -10.94
CA MET A 184 8.48 4.89 -9.58
C MET A 184 9.85 5.36 -9.08
N ILE A 185 10.92 4.63 -9.36
CA ILE A 185 12.30 5.02 -9.03
C ILE A 185 12.67 6.33 -9.75
N ASN A 186 12.33 6.44 -11.04
CA ASN A 186 12.53 7.68 -11.80
C ASN A 186 11.71 8.84 -11.22
N MET A 187 10.46 8.59 -10.84
CA MET A 187 9.60 9.60 -10.21
C MET A 187 10.15 10.04 -8.85
N ARG A 188 10.62 9.12 -8.01
CA ARG A 188 11.30 9.41 -6.72
C ARG A 188 12.51 10.31 -6.94
N ASN A 189 13.38 9.96 -7.87
CA ASN A 189 14.59 10.74 -8.20
C ASN A 189 14.25 12.15 -8.70
N PHE A 190 13.14 12.28 -9.41
CA PHE A 190 12.68 13.57 -9.90
C PHE A 190 12.03 14.41 -8.79
N LEU A 191 11.14 13.82 -8.00
CA LEU A 191 10.48 14.48 -6.87
C LEU A 191 11.47 14.91 -5.79
N SER A 192 12.53 14.12 -5.52
CA SER A 192 13.56 14.48 -4.56
C SER A 192 14.20 15.84 -4.89
N LYS A 193 14.49 16.10 -6.16
CA LYS A 193 15.05 17.37 -6.66
C LYS A 193 14.07 18.53 -6.48
N LEU A 194 12.79 18.30 -6.76
CA LEU A 194 11.75 19.31 -6.59
C LEU A 194 11.52 19.63 -5.12
N LEU A 195 11.51 18.61 -4.25
CA LEU A 195 11.38 18.77 -2.80
C LEU A 195 12.59 19.49 -2.20
N SER A 196 13.82 19.17 -2.64
CA SER A 196 15.01 19.93 -2.26
C SER A 196 14.86 21.42 -2.60
N LYS A 197 14.37 21.75 -3.81
CA LYS A 197 14.08 23.14 -4.18
C LYS A 197 12.94 23.76 -3.38
N ALA A 198 11.90 22.98 -3.07
CA ALA A 198 10.80 23.43 -2.21
C ALA A 198 11.32 23.77 -0.80
N LEU A 199 12.30 23.03 -0.28
CA LEU A 199 12.93 23.30 1.01
C LEU A 199 13.95 24.44 0.98
N GLY A 200 14.32 24.95 -0.20
CA GLY A 200 15.34 25.99 -0.35
C GLY A 200 16.78 25.49 -0.14
N ILE A 201 17.00 24.18 -0.27
CA ILE A 201 18.32 23.53 -0.12
C ILE A 201 18.91 23.15 -1.49
N SER A 202 20.13 22.61 -1.51
CA SER A 202 20.76 22.15 -2.76
C SER A 202 19.94 21.04 -3.41
N LEU A 203 19.84 21.06 -4.75
CA LEU A 203 19.02 20.13 -5.54
C LEU A 203 19.28 18.66 -5.16
N ASP A 204 20.55 18.32 -5.04
CA ASP A 204 21.00 16.95 -4.87
C ASP A 204 20.97 16.52 -3.40
N PHE A 205 20.56 17.40 -2.46
CA PHE A 205 20.60 17.08 -1.03
C PHE A 205 19.80 15.82 -0.70
N LEU A 206 18.49 15.81 -1.02
CA LEU A 206 17.62 14.66 -0.69
C LEU A 206 18.00 13.40 -1.49
N GLU A 207 18.56 13.56 -2.70
CA GLU A 207 19.08 12.43 -3.49
C GLU A 207 20.34 11.83 -2.84
N GLN A 208 21.26 12.67 -2.38
CA GLN A 208 22.53 12.27 -1.76
C GLN A 208 22.36 11.68 -0.36
N MET A 209 21.27 12.01 0.35
CA MET A 209 21.01 11.48 1.68
C MET A 209 20.80 9.96 1.70
N GLN A 210 20.58 9.32 0.55
CA GLN A 210 20.39 7.87 0.38
C GLN A 210 19.23 7.22 1.17
N TYR A 211 18.51 7.98 2.03
CA TYR A 211 17.38 7.47 2.81
C TYR A 211 16.19 6.98 1.98
N MET A 212 16.17 7.25 0.67
CA MET A 212 15.10 6.82 -0.24
C MET A 212 15.49 5.63 -1.14
N LYS A 213 16.67 5.04 -0.96
CA LYS A 213 17.19 3.94 -1.80
C LYS A 213 16.58 2.57 -1.57
N SER A 214 15.85 2.41 -0.47
CA SER A 214 15.10 1.19 -0.20
C SER A 214 13.62 1.50 -0.38
N GLU A 215 13.05 0.99 -1.46
CA GLU A 215 11.62 1.09 -1.71
C GLU A 215 10.93 -0.23 -1.46
N CYS A 216 9.64 -0.12 -1.19
CA CYS A 216 8.79 -1.27 -1.19
C CYS A 216 7.52 -0.99 -1.98
N LEU A 217 7.14 -1.96 -2.80
CA LEU A 217 5.86 -1.99 -3.47
C LEU A 217 4.93 -2.86 -2.66
N LEU A 218 3.88 -2.25 -2.11
CA LEU A 218 2.84 -2.94 -1.38
C LEU A 218 1.60 -3.06 -2.28
N CYS A 219 1.31 -4.28 -2.72
CA CYS A 219 0.20 -4.60 -3.59
C CYS A 219 -0.98 -5.14 -2.77
N LEU A 220 -1.91 -4.23 -2.49
CA LEU A 220 -3.06 -4.45 -1.62
C LEU A 220 -4.24 -5.02 -2.40
N TYR A 221 -4.95 -5.96 -1.77
CA TYR A 221 -6.16 -6.55 -2.31
C TYR A 221 -7.23 -6.60 -1.22
N TYR A 222 -8.40 -6.05 -1.51
CA TYR A 222 -9.52 -5.94 -0.58
C TYR A 222 -10.69 -6.79 -1.08
N PRO A 223 -10.82 -8.07 -0.65
CA PRO A 223 -11.96 -8.90 -0.98
C PRO A 223 -13.27 -8.30 -0.47
N ALA A 224 -14.39 -8.66 -1.10
CA ALA A 224 -15.71 -8.26 -0.63
C ALA A 224 -15.90 -8.62 0.87
N TYR A 225 -16.35 -7.65 1.66
CA TYR A 225 -16.69 -7.89 3.06
C TYR A 225 -18.02 -8.66 3.13
N PRO A 226 -18.12 -9.77 3.88
CA PRO A 226 -19.38 -10.47 4.06
C PRO A 226 -20.39 -9.50 4.66
N ASN A 227 -21.46 -9.20 3.92
CA ASN A 227 -22.51 -8.30 4.40
C ASN A 227 -22.97 -8.74 5.79
N LYS A 228 -23.11 -7.78 6.72
CA LYS A 228 -23.80 -8.00 7.98
C LYS A 228 -25.21 -8.48 7.65
N ILE A 229 -25.50 -9.77 7.84
CA ILE A 229 -26.87 -10.29 7.95
C ILE A 229 -27.44 -9.78 9.28
#